data_AF-A0A9D8R132-F1
#
_entry.id   AF-A0A9D8R132-F1
#
_cell.length_a   1.000
_cell.length_b   1.000
_cell.length_c   1.000
_cell.angle_alpha   90.00
_cell.angle_beta   90.00
_cell.angle_gamma   90.00
#
_symmetry.space_group_name_H-M   'P 1'
#
loop_
_entity.id
_entity.type
_entity.pdbx_description
1 polymer ?
#
loop_
_entity_poly.entity_id
_entity_poly.type
_entity_poly.pdbx_seq_one_letter_code
_entity_poly.pdbx_strand_id
1 'polypeptide(L)'
;MCNITTEDTYKEIYAVFSRLQTAKRSVWLMGYIDEKAVPFYCLQQLSADYFCKKDLNWFGRPNKVQIEDFCKIDFDIMIDFSHQKFDPIRLMMQITPAHFIVGGNKENIDCYDLLIDSEQELTHNELINEIAKYTSSLSGERP
;
A
#
# COMPACT_ATOMS: atom_id res chain seq x y z
N MET A 1 -0.91 -0.37 0.54
CA MET A 1 0.15 -0.10 1.52
C MET A 1 1.29 0.63 0.84
N CYS A 2 1.90 1.62 1.49
CA CYS A 2 3.05 2.34 0.93
C CYS A 2 3.95 2.90 2.04
N ASN A 3 5.21 3.13 1.73
CA ASN A 3 6.11 3.94 2.55
C ASN A 3 6.09 5.39 2.06
N ILE A 4 6.07 6.35 2.98
CA ILE A 4 6.07 7.78 2.66
C ILE A 4 7.27 8.42 3.35
N THR A 5 8.18 8.97 2.55
CA THR A 5 9.45 9.57 3.03
C THR A 5 9.47 11.08 2.91
N THR A 6 8.83 11.63 1.86
CA THR A 6 8.85 13.05 1.54
C THR A 6 7.46 13.55 1.13
N GLU A 7 7.30 14.87 1.07
CA GLU A 7 6.08 15.51 0.55
C GLU A 7 5.84 15.16 -0.92
N ASP A 8 6.90 15.00 -1.72
CA ASP A 8 6.78 14.64 -3.14
C ASP A 8 6.32 13.19 -3.30
N THR A 9 6.91 12.26 -2.54
CA THR A 9 6.44 10.86 -2.49
C THR A 9 4.98 10.78 -2.04
N TYR A 10 4.58 11.59 -1.06
CA TYR A 10 3.18 11.69 -0.64
C TYR A 10 2.28 12.16 -1.79
N LYS A 11 2.66 13.23 -2.51
CA LYS A 11 1.88 13.75 -3.65
C LYS A 11 1.73 12.71 -4.75
N GLU A 12 2.78 11.95 -5.06
CA GLU A 12 2.74 10.89 -6.07
C GLU A 12 1.77 9.77 -5.69
N ILE A 13 1.89 9.23 -4.48
CA ILE A 13 1.01 8.18 -3.96
C ILE A 13 -0.43 8.67 -3.92
N TYR A 14 -0.64 9.89 -3.44
CA TYR A 14 -1.97 10.47 -3.31
C TYR A 14 -2.61 10.70 -4.69
N ALA A 15 -1.84 11.11 -5.70
CA ALA A 15 -2.33 11.22 -7.08
C ALA A 15 -2.78 9.86 -7.64
N VAL A 16 -2.02 8.79 -7.38
CA VAL A 16 -2.42 7.41 -7.74
C VAL A 16 -3.71 7.02 -7.02
N PHE A 17 -3.76 7.25 -5.71
CA PHE A 17 -4.93 6.97 -4.87
C PHE A 17 -6.20 7.68 -5.38
N SER A 18 -6.13 9.00 -5.63
CA SER A 18 -7.26 9.77 -6.17
C SER A 18 -7.69 9.26 -7.54
N ARG A 19 -6.74 8.90 -8.42
CA ARG A 19 -7.04 8.31 -9.72
C ARG A 19 -7.81 6.99 -9.57
N LEU A 20 -7.40 6.11 -8.65
CA LEU A 20 -8.10 4.83 -8.41
C LEU A 20 -9.50 5.03 -7.82
N GLN A 21 -9.71 6.03 -6.96
CA GLN A 21 -11.03 6.35 -6.40
C GLN A 21 -12.04 6.78 -7.48
N THR A 22 -11.60 7.55 -8.49
CA THR A 22 -12.51 8.01 -9.57
C THR A 22 -13.07 6.88 -10.43
N ALA A 23 -12.47 5.69 -10.40
CA ALA A 23 -12.90 4.52 -11.15
C ALA A 23 -14.07 3.73 -10.51
N LYS A 24 -14.84 4.36 -9.59
CA LYS A 24 -15.90 3.72 -8.77
C LYS A 24 -15.42 2.52 -7.94
N ARG A 25 -14.13 2.48 -7.61
CA ARG A 25 -13.54 1.48 -6.73
C ARG A 25 -13.52 2.02 -5.31
N SER A 26 -13.85 1.18 -4.33
CA SER A 26 -13.61 1.50 -2.93
C SER A 26 -12.13 1.30 -2.65
N VAL A 27 -11.40 2.40 -2.44
CA VAL A 27 -9.94 2.39 -2.28
C VAL A 27 -9.58 2.98 -0.93
N TRP A 28 -8.70 2.27 -0.21
CA TRP A 28 -8.09 2.76 1.02
C TRP A 28 -6.58 2.91 0.86
N LEU A 29 -6.06 4.00 1.41
CA LEU A 29 -4.63 4.28 1.52
C LEU A 29 -4.21 4.12 2.98
N MET A 30 -3.23 3.25 3.21
CA MET A 30 -2.55 3.12 4.49
C MET A 30 -1.05 3.35 4.27
N GLY A 31 -0.58 4.51 4.74
CA GLY A 31 0.81 4.95 4.60
C GLY A 31 1.62 4.76 5.87
N TYR A 32 2.81 4.18 5.72
CA TYR A 32 3.80 4.06 6.78
C TYR A 32 4.88 5.14 6.64
N ILE A 33 5.14 5.87 7.72
CA ILE A 33 6.24 6.83 7.81
C ILE A 33 7.29 6.25 8.75
N ASP A 34 8.52 6.07 8.25
CA ASP A 34 9.66 5.54 9.03
C ASP A 34 10.26 6.60 9.99
N GLU A 35 9.41 7.47 10.54
CA GLU A 35 9.77 8.55 11.44
C GLU A 35 8.97 8.46 12.75
N LYS A 36 9.32 9.28 13.73
CA LYS A 36 8.61 9.31 15.02
C LYS A 36 7.23 9.98 14.95
N ALA A 37 6.93 10.72 13.88
CA ALA A 37 5.67 11.43 13.73
C ALA A 37 5.21 11.44 12.27
N VAL A 38 3.89 11.46 12.09
CA VAL A 38 3.25 11.70 10.79
C VAL A 38 3.48 13.17 10.40
N PRO A 39 4.06 13.46 9.23
CA PRO A 39 4.28 14.83 8.76
C PRO A 39 2.97 15.59 8.51
N PHE A 40 3.01 16.92 8.62
CA PHE A 40 1.82 17.78 8.45
C PHE A 40 1.22 17.72 7.04
N TYR A 41 2.02 17.35 6.03
CA TYR A 41 1.56 17.20 4.65
C TYR A 41 0.75 15.92 4.43
N CYS A 42 0.82 14.94 5.34
CA CYS A 42 -0.01 13.74 5.29
C CYS A 42 -1.39 14.02 5.89
N LEU A 43 -2.32 14.48 5.04
CA LEU A 43 -3.66 14.88 5.46
C LEU A 43 -4.55 13.66 5.64
N GLN A 44 -5.09 13.48 6.84
CA GLN A 44 -6.03 12.40 7.15
C GLN A 44 -7.37 12.60 6.41
N GLN A 45 -7.89 11.52 5.84
CA GLN A 45 -9.17 11.50 5.15
C GLN A 45 -9.94 10.21 5.45
N LEU A 46 -11.22 10.14 5.06
CA LEU A 46 -12.11 9.00 5.35
C LEU A 46 -11.55 7.64 4.92
N SER A 47 -10.74 7.60 3.86
CA SER A 47 -10.12 6.36 3.37
C SER A 47 -8.62 6.54 3.12
N ALA A 48 -7.99 7.48 3.82
CA ALA A 48 -6.54 7.66 3.79
C ALA A 48 -6.02 7.93 5.20
N ASP A 49 -5.35 6.93 5.76
CA ASP A 49 -4.79 6.96 7.09
C ASP A 49 -3.28 6.74 7.06
N TYR A 50 -2.62 7.18 8.13
CA TYR A 50 -1.17 7.14 8.25
C TYR A 50 -0.75 6.71 9.65
N PHE A 51 0.37 6.00 9.71
CA PHE A 51 1.00 5.57 10.95
C PHE A 51 2.52 5.66 10.86
N CYS A 52 3.16 5.79 12.02
CA CYS A 52 4.60 6.00 12.11
C CYS A 52 5.20 5.24 13.30
N LYS A 53 6.51 5.35 13.56
CA LYS A 53 7.21 4.54 14.58
C LYS A 53 6.58 4.63 15.98
N LYS A 54 6.06 5.80 16.38
CA LYS A 54 5.42 5.97 17.71
C LYS A 54 4.09 5.20 17.84
N ASP A 55 3.47 4.87 16.71
CA ASP A 55 2.20 4.16 16.67
C ASP A 55 2.40 2.63 16.74
N LEU A 56 3.66 2.18 16.82
CA LEU A 56 4.03 0.77 16.98
C LEU A 56 4.32 0.46 18.45
N ASN A 57 3.85 -0.68 18.94
CA ASN A 57 4.25 -1.21 20.23
C ASN A 57 5.64 -1.88 20.16
N TRP A 58 6.17 -2.36 21.29
CA TRP A 58 7.50 -2.99 21.35
C TRP A 58 7.66 -4.24 20.49
N PHE A 59 6.56 -4.89 20.07
CA PHE A 59 6.57 -6.01 19.15
C PHE A 59 6.45 -5.57 17.68
N GLY A 60 6.54 -4.26 17.40
CA GLY A 60 6.36 -3.70 16.07
C GLY A 60 4.90 -3.71 15.59
N ARG A 61 3.95 -4.09 16.46
CA ARG A 61 2.53 -4.11 16.10
C ARG A 61 1.93 -2.73 16.22
N PRO A 62 1.19 -2.27 15.21
CA PRO A 62 0.51 -1.00 15.33
C PRO A 62 -0.56 -1.03 16.43
N ASN A 63 -0.64 0.05 17.23
CA ASN A 63 -1.53 0.17 18.40
C ASN A 63 -2.46 1.39 18.25
N LYS A 64 -3.00 1.57 17.05
CA LYS A 64 -3.81 2.73 16.68
C LYS A 64 -5.16 2.25 16.16
N VAL A 65 -6.25 2.86 16.63
CA VAL A 65 -7.63 2.45 16.28
C VAL A 65 -7.85 2.44 14.76
N GLN A 66 -7.30 3.42 14.03
CA GLN A 66 -7.42 3.47 12.57
C GLN A 66 -6.81 2.24 11.88
N ILE A 67 -5.80 1.64 12.49
CA ILE A 67 -5.12 0.46 11.95
C ILE A 67 -5.94 -0.78 12.25
N GLU A 68 -6.52 -0.87 13.45
CA GLU A 68 -7.49 -1.93 13.77
C GLU A 68 -8.70 -1.88 12.84
N ASP A 69 -9.20 -0.68 12.51
CA ASP A 69 -10.31 -0.51 11.59
C ASP A 69 -9.92 -0.87 10.16
N PHE A 70 -8.72 -0.49 9.71
CA PHE A 70 -8.18 -0.93 8.42
C PHE A 70 -8.09 -2.46 8.33
N CYS A 71 -7.63 -3.13 9.40
CA CYS A 71 -7.52 -4.59 9.46
C CYS A 71 -8.88 -5.31 9.52
N LYS A 72 -10.01 -4.62 9.63
CA LYS A 72 -11.36 -5.21 9.56
C LYS A 72 -11.96 -5.16 8.16
N ILE A 73 -11.35 -4.42 7.24
CA ILE A 73 -11.85 -4.28 5.87
C ILE A 73 -11.40 -5.52 5.08
N ASP A 74 -12.37 -6.19 4.46
CA ASP A 74 -12.13 -7.31 3.56
C ASP A 74 -11.73 -6.79 2.18
N PHE A 75 -10.43 -6.87 1.86
CA PHE A 75 -9.89 -6.33 0.60
C PHE A 75 -9.84 -7.42 -0.49
N ASP A 76 -10.40 -7.12 -1.66
CA ASP A 76 -10.19 -7.97 -2.84
C ASP A 76 -8.72 -8.00 -3.25
N ILE A 77 -8.07 -6.84 -3.24
CA ILE A 77 -6.66 -6.67 -3.63
C ILE A 77 -5.96 -5.69 -2.68
N MET A 78 -4.82 -6.11 -2.14
CA MET A 78 -3.85 -5.24 -1.48
C MET A 78 -2.63 -5.04 -2.37
N ILE A 79 -2.26 -3.76 -2.58
CA ILE A 79 -1.08 -3.39 -3.36
C ILE A 79 0.01 -2.87 -2.40
N ASP A 80 1.19 -3.46 -2.43
CA ASP A 80 2.39 -2.99 -1.74
C ASP A 80 3.26 -2.16 -2.68
N PHE A 81 3.37 -0.87 -2.36
CA PHE A 81 4.19 0.09 -3.09
C PHE A 81 5.59 0.29 -2.49
N SER A 82 5.96 -0.44 -1.44
CA SER A 82 7.29 -0.28 -0.83
C SER A 82 8.40 -0.81 -1.74
N HIS A 83 9.46 -0.02 -1.95
CA HIS A 83 10.65 -0.44 -2.69
C HIS A 83 11.70 -1.16 -1.83
N GLN A 84 11.54 -1.07 -0.51
CA GLN A 84 12.42 -1.71 0.47
C GLN A 84 11.60 -2.40 1.55
N LYS A 85 12.21 -3.37 2.22
CA LYS A 85 11.58 -4.10 3.31
C LYS A 85 11.32 -3.20 4.53
N PHE A 86 10.06 -3.14 4.96
CA PHE A 86 9.65 -2.57 6.24
C PHE A 86 8.82 -3.58 7.04
N ASP A 87 9.31 -3.97 8.22
CA ASP A 87 8.61 -4.92 9.08
C ASP A 87 7.17 -4.49 9.43
N PRO A 88 6.87 -3.20 9.70
CA PRO A 88 5.49 -2.78 9.95
C PRO A 88 4.57 -2.95 8.74
N ILE A 89 5.08 -2.72 7.52
CA ILE A 89 4.30 -2.93 6.29
C ILE A 89 4.05 -4.42 6.08
N ARG A 90 5.06 -5.27 6.26
CA ARG A 90 4.91 -6.73 6.17
C ARG A 90 3.91 -7.28 7.16
N LEU A 91 3.99 -6.82 8.41
CA LEU A 91 3.03 -7.21 9.42
C LEU A 91 1.62 -6.82 8.99
N MET A 92 1.41 -5.61 8.48
CA MET A 92 0.11 -5.17 7.96
C MET A 92 -0.41 -6.08 6.85
N MET A 93 0.44 -6.51 5.91
CA MET A 93 0.06 -7.47 4.86
C MET A 93 -0.37 -8.83 5.44
N GLN A 94 0.24 -9.27 6.54
CA GLN A 94 -0.08 -10.56 7.17
C GLN A 94 -1.36 -10.53 8.02
N ILE A 95 -1.69 -9.39 8.63
CA ILE A 95 -2.83 -9.28 9.56
C ILE A 95 -4.09 -8.68 8.94
N THR A 96 -3.97 -8.00 7.80
CA THR A 96 -5.11 -7.42 7.10
C THR A 96 -5.70 -8.50 6.19
N PRO A 97 -7.02 -8.75 6.23
CA PRO A 97 -7.65 -9.70 5.32
C PRO A 97 -7.65 -9.13 3.90
N ALA A 98 -6.79 -9.69 3.06
CA ALA A 98 -6.73 -9.40 1.64
C ALA A 98 -6.75 -10.72 0.86
N HIS A 99 -7.66 -10.83 -0.12
CA HIS A 99 -7.79 -12.03 -0.95
C HIS A 99 -6.69 -12.17 -2.00
N PHE A 100 -5.97 -11.08 -2.29
CA PHE A 100 -4.87 -11.06 -3.23
C PHE A 100 -3.88 -9.95 -2.89
N ILE A 101 -2.61 -10.28 -2.67
CA ILE A 101 -1.54 -9.33 -2.36
C ILE A 101 -0.57 -9.25 -3.53
N VAL A 102 -0.33 -8.04 -4.03
CA VAL A 102 0.58 -7.78 -5.16
C VAL A 102 1.59 -6.70 -4.82
N GLY A 103 2.83 -6.88 -5.26
CA GLY A 103 3.89 -5.89 -5.07
C GLY A 103 5.06 -6.11 -6.02
N GLY A 104 6.00 -5.15 -6.01
CA GLY A 104 7.21 -5.18 -6.85
C GLY A 104 8.51 -5.49 -6.09
N ASN A 105 8.47 -5.56 -4.75
CA ASN A 105 9.67 -5.74 -3.94
C ASN A 105 9.97 -7.22 -3.66
N LYS A 106 11.06 -7.73 -4.24
CA LYS A 106 11.53 -9.11 -4.05
C LYS A 106 11.81 -9.48 -2.59
N GLU A 107 12.16 -8.51 -1.74
CA GLU A 107 12.38 -8.77 -0.32
C GLU A 107 11.10 -9.20 0.41
N ASN A 108 9.93 -8.84 -0.11
CA ASN A 108 8.59 -9.14 0.43
C ASN A 108 7.87 -10.25 -0.35
N ILE A 109 8.56 -10.99 -1.23
CA ILE A 109 7.95 -12.01 -2.11
C ILE A 109 7.12 -13.06 -1.36
N ASP A 110 7.50 -13.39 -0.13
CA ASP A 110 6.81 -14.34 0.73
C ASP A 110 5.45 -13.84 1.25
N CYS A 111 5.17 -12.54 1.09
CA CYS A 111 3.90 -11.93 1.44
C CYS A 111 2.97 -11.74 0.23
N TYR A 112 3.44 -12.01 -1.00
CA TYR A 112 2.70 -11.71 -2.23
C TYR A 112 2.12 -12.96 -2.88
N ASP A 113 0.90 -12.86 -3.40
CA ASP A 113 0.33 -13.81 -4.35
C ASP A 113 0.86 -13.56 -5.78
N LEU A 114 1.21 -12.30 -6.08
CA LEU A 114 1.82 -11.90 -7.34
C LEU A 114 2.97 -10.92 -7.12
N LEU A 115 4.17 -11.30 -7.57
CA LEU A 115 5.31 -10.41 -7.70
C LEU A 115 5.34 -9.83 -9.13
N ILE A 116 5.31 -8.51 -9.24
CA ILE A 116 5.65 -7.81 -10.48
C ILE A 116 7.17 -7.70 -10.54
N ASP A 117 7.80 -8.63 -11.26
CA ASP A 117 9.26 -8.65 -11.41
C ASP A 117 9.72 -7.66 -12.50
N SER A 118 10.63 -6.77 -12.13
CA SER A 118 11.27 -5.81 -13.02
C SER A 118 12.76 -5.71 -12.67
N GLU A 119 13.61 -5.49 -13.69
CA GLU A 119 15.04 -5.26 -13.50
C GLU A 119 15.33 -3.91 -12.83
N GLN A 120 14.43 -2.95 -12.98
CA GLN A 120 14.51 -1.61 -12.40
C GLN A 120 13.37 -1.40 -11.41
N GLU A 121 13.62 -0.55 -10.41
CA GLU A 121 12.60 -0.10 -9.48
C GLU A 121 11.49 0.60 -10.25
N LEU A 122 10.28 0.04 -10.18
CA LEU A 122 9.10 0.62 -10.82
C LEU A 122 8.59 1.77 -9.97
N THR A 123 8.26 2.90 -10.57
CA THR A 123 7.48 3.94 -9.90
C THR A 123 6.10 3.43 -9.50
N HIS A 124 5.44 4.12 -8.57
CA HIS A 124 4.05 3.85 -8.17
C HIS A 124 3.08 3.74 -9.36
N ASN A 125 3.25 4.59 -10.37
CA ASN A 125 2.42 4.57 -11.57
C ASN A 125 2.73 3.39 -12.49
N GLU A 126 4.01 3.05 -12.67
CA GLU A 126 4.42 1.90 -13.48
C GLU A 126 3.91 0.60 -12.87
N LEU A 127 4.03 0.44 -11.54
CA LEU A 127 3.49 -0.73 -10.84
C LEU A 127 1.98 -0.88 -11.08
N ILE A 128 1.20 0.21 -10.94
CA ILE A 128 -0.24 0.17 -11.24
C ILE A 128 -0.52 -0.21 -12.69
N ASN A 129 0.27 0.30 -13.64
CA ASN A 129 0.10 -0.03 -15.05
C ASN A 129 0.41 -1.51 -15.33
N GLU A 130 1.46 -2.07 -14.71
CA GLU A 130 1.76 -3.50 -14.81
C GLU A 130 0.63 -4.35 -14.21
N ILE A 131 0.16 -4.03 -13.00
CA ILE A 131 -0.97 -4.71 -12.36
C ILE A 131 -2.21 -4.66 -13.27
N ALA A 132 -2.50 -3.49 -13.86
CA ALA A 132 -3.64 -3.34 -14.77
C ALA A 132 -3.52 -4.29 -15.98
N LYS A 133 -2.35 -4.38 -16.61
CA LYS A 133 -2.11 -5.32 -17.73
C LYS A 133 -2.40 -6.76 -17.33
N TYR A 134 -1.92 -7.20 -16.16
CA TYR A 134 -2.18 -8.55 -15.66
C TYR A 134 -3.67 -8.77 -15.39
N THR A 135 -4.35 -7.83 -14.72
CA THR A 135 -5.79 -7.98 -14.42
C THR A 135 -6.70 -7.96 -15.65
N SER A 136 -6.41 -7.13 -16.66
CA SER A 136 -7.16 -7.12 -17.93
C SER A 136 -6.97 -8.40 -18.74
N SER A 137 -5.77 -8.99 -18.70
CA SER A 137 -5.52 -10.28 -19.35
C SER A 137 -6.34 -11.43 -18.74
N LEU A 138 -6.65 -11.34 -17.44
CA LEU A 138 -7.44 -12.33 -16.70
C LEU A 138 -8.95 -12.14 -16.87
N SER A 139 -9.42 -10.90 -17.06
CA SER A 139 -10.85 -10.63 -17.31
C SER A 139 -11.29 -10.93 -18.74
N GLY A 140 -10.35 -11.22 -19.65
CA GLY A 140 -10.63 -11.44 -21.07
C GLY A 140 -10.96 -10.16 -21.85
N GLU A 141 -10.85 -9.00 -21.21
CA GLU A 141 -10.97 -7.70 -21.87
C GLU A 141 -9.64 -7.39 -22.56
N ARG A 142 -9.63 -7.45 -23.90
CA ARG A 142 -8.48 -6.98 -24.68
C ARG A 142 -8.41 -5.43 -24.60
N PRO A 143 -7.19 -4.85 -24.49
CA PRO A 143 -6.99 -3.41 -24.44
C PRO A 143 -7.49 -2.68 -25.69
#